data_AF-A0A520ELN5-F1
#
_entry.id   AF-A0A520ELN5-F1
#
_cell.length_a   1.000
_cell.length_b   1.000
_cell.length_c   1.000
_cell.angle_alpha   90.00
_cell.angle_beta   90.00
_cell.angle_gamma   90.00
#
_symmetry.space_group_name_H-M   'P 1'
#
loop_
_entity.id
_entity.type
_entity.pdbx_description
1 polymer ?
#
loop_
_entity_poly.entity_id
_entity_poly.type
_entity_poly.pdbx_seq_one_letter_code
_entity_poly.pdbx_strand_id
1 'polypeptide(L)'
;TDRRFAGYDAAVLMEVIEHIDPPRLTALEQVVFGTARPGYVLVTTPNAEYNVRYADLHGMRHRDHRFEWSRPEFRSWAATVCDVHGYSVDFRPVGDDDPEVGSPTQMAVFTRVGGADA
;
A
#
# COMPACT_ATOMS: atom_id res chain seq x y z
N THR A 1 1.82 10.56 -17.84
CA THR A 1 2.70 10.46 -16.65
C THR A 1 4.07 11.07 -16.99
N ASP A 2 4.89 11.40 -15.99
CA ASP A 2 6.18 12.09 -16.16
C ASP A 2 7.36 11.10 -16.11
N ARG A 3 8.24 11.12 -17.11
CA ARG A 3 9.38 10.19 -17.23
C ARG A 3 10.48 10.44 -16.19
N ARG A 4 10.50 11.62 -15.55
CA ARG A 4 11.50 11.96 -14.52
C ARG A 4 11.38 11.11 -13.25
N PHE A 5 10.28 10.37 -13.09
CA PHE A 5 10.09 9.44 -11.97
C PHE A 5 10.70 8.05 -12.21
N ALA A 6 11.19 7.75 -13.41
CA ALA A 6 11.84 6.47 -13.70
C ALA A 6 13.32 6.44 -13.29
N GLY A 7 13.88 5.24 -13.13
CA GLY A 7 15.31 5.01 -12.89
C GLY A 7 15.73 4.86 -11.43
N TYR A 8 14.78 4.90 -10.49
CA TYR A 8 15.04 4.59 -9.08
C TYR A 8 14.89 3.09 -8.80
N ASP A 9 15.67 2.58 -7.84
CA ASP A 9 15.59 1.18 -7.41
C ASP A 9 14.32 0.90 -6.58
N ALA A 10 13.87 1.89 -5.81
CA ALA A 10 12.73 1.77 -4.92
C ALA A 10 11.87 3.03 -4.86
N ALA A 11 10.58 2.86 -4.57
CA ALA A 11 9.66 3.93 -4.14
C ALA A 11 9.00 3.56 -2.81
N VAL A 12 8.75 4.55 -1.95
CA VAL A 12 8.09 4.36 -0.65
C VAL A 12 6.88 5.25 -0.58
N LEU A 13 5.71 4.65 -0.37
CA LEU A 13 4.43 5.29 -0.14
C LEU A 13 4.04 4.98 1.31
N MET A 14 4.64 5.70 2.25
CA MET A 14 4.44 5.50 3.67
C MET A 14 3.27 6.35 4.15
N GLU A 15 2.15 5.71 4.48
CA GLU A 15 0.91 6.36 4.92
C GLU A 15 0.44 7.44 3.92
N VAL A 16 0.26 7.03 2.66
CA VAL A 16 -0.10 7.92 1.54
C VAL A 16 -1.42 7.55 0.88
N ILE A 17 -1.65 6.26 0.66
CA ILE A 17 -2.75 5.82 -0.22
C ILE A 17 -4.12 6.16 0.36
N GLU A 18 -4.26 6.10 1.67
CA GLU A 18 -5.48 6.44 2.43
C GLU A 18 -5.88 7.91 2.32
N HIS A 19 -4.96 8.80 1.92
CA HIS A 19 -5.25 10.21 1.69
C HIS A 19 -5.73 10.52 0.26
N ILE A 20 -5.71 9.53 -0.62
CA ILE A 20 -6.08 9.67 -2.03
C ILE A 20 -7.55 9.33 -2.21
N ASP A 21 -8.30 10.18 -2.93
CA ASP A 21 -9.67 9.85 -3.28
C ASP A 21 -9.72 8.54 -4.07
N PRO A 22 -10.57 7.55 -3.75
CA PRO A 22 -10.55 6.24 -4.39
C PRO A 22 -10.55 6.24 -5.93
N PRO A 23 -11.29 7.13 -6.63
CA PRO A 23 -11.23 7.22 -8.09
C PRO A 23 -9.86 7.64 -8.66
N ARG A 24 -8.95 8.17 -7.83
CA ARG A 24 -7.59 8.60 -8.20
C ARG A 24 -6.53 7.55 -7.89
N LEU A 25 -6.85 6.46 -7.19
CA LEU A 25 -5.88 5.40 -6.89
C LEU A 25 -5.30 4.78 -8.16
N THR A 26 -6.12 4.54 -9.18
CA THR A 26 -5.63 4.05 -10.47
C THR A 26 -4.63 5.00 -11.13
N ALA A 27 -4.77 6.31 -10.94
CA ALA A 27 -3.78 7.26 -11.44
C ALA A 27 -2.45 7.15 -10.66
N LEU A 28 -2.49 6.95 -9.35
CA LEU A 28 -1.29 6.66 -8.55
C LEU A 28 -0.63 5.35 -9.03
N GLU A 29 -1.42 4.30 -9.25
CA GLU A 29 -0.92 3.01 -9.72
C GLU A 29 -0.14 3.15 -11.04
N GLN A 30 -0.72 3.87 -12.01
CA GLN A 30 -0.08 4.13 -13.30
C GLN A 30 1.19 4.97 -13.20
N VAL A 31 1.24 5.94 -12.27
CA VAL A 31 2.45 6.76 -12.04
C VAL A 31 3.55 5.92 -11.39
N VAL A 32 3.25 5.19 -10.33
CA VAL A 32 4.24 4.47 -9.50
C VAL A 32 4.63 3.14 -10.13
N PHE A 33 3.67 2.25 -10.37
CA PHE A 33 3.92 0.88 -10.84
C PHE A 33 4.02 0.80 -12.37
N GLY A 34 3.38 1.72 -13.09
CA GLY A 34 3.45 1.78 -14.56
C GLY A 34 4.66 2.56 -15.08
N THR A 35 4.79 3.83 -14.67
CA THR A 35 5.74 4.78 -15.29
C THR A 35 7.08 4.84 -14.57
N ALA A 36 7.07 5.09 -13.25
CA ALA A 36 8.29 5.10 -12.45
C ALA A 36 8.90 3.69 -12.41
N ARG A 37 8.03 2.69 -12.22
CA ARG A 37 8.29 1.25 -12.33
C ARG A 37 9.60 0.82 -11.66
N PRO A 38 9.85 1.19 -10.39
CA PRO A 38 11.08 0.82 -9.67
C PRO A 38 11.16 -0.70 -9.45
N GLY A 39 12.34 -1.20 -9.03
CA GLY A 39 12.52 -2.61 -8.66
C GLY A 39 11.67 -3.00 -7.44
N TYR A 40 11.54 -2.07 -6.49
CA TYR A 40 10.73 -2.24 -5.28
C TYR A 40 9.74 -1.10 -5.07
N VAL A 41 8.54 -1.41 -4.56
CA VAL A 41 7.61 -0.41 -4.03
C VAL A 41 7.18 -0.85 -2.64
N LEU A 42 7.36 0.00 -1.64
CA LEU A 42 6.86 -0.24 -0.29
C LEU A 42 5.64 0.63 -0.07
N VAL A 43 4.53 0.03 0.32
CA VAL A 43 3.30 0.75 0.66
C VAL A 43 2.93 0.40 2.08
N THR A 44 2.74 1.42 2.92
CA THR A 44 2.13 1.26 4.24
C THR A 44 0.82 2.04 4.32
N THR A 45 -0.11 1.51 5.09
CA THR A 45 -1.41 2.13 5.36
C THR A 45 -1.99 1.60 6.67
N PRO A 46 -2.91 2.32 7.33
CA PRO A 46 -3.58 1.83 8.52
C PRO A 46 -4.32 0.50 8.30
N ASN A 47 -4.36 -0.33 9.33
CA ASN A 47 -5.26 -1.48 9.41
C ASN A 47 -6.57 -1.05 10.09
N ALA A 48 -7.65 -0.93 9.33
CA ALA A 48 -8.95 -0.54 9.87
C ALA A 48 -9.48 -1.52 10.94
N GLU A 49 -9.14 -2.80 10.83
CA GLU A 49 -9.57 -3.83 11.80
C GLU A 49 -8.96 -3.57 13.18
N TYR A 50 -7.75 -3.00 13.24
CA TYR A 50 -7.08 -2.70 14.51
C TYR A 50 -7.72 -1.52 15.26
N ASN A 51 -8.51 -0.69 14.60
CA ASN A 51 -9.02 0.55 15.20
C ASN A 51 -9.82 0.33 16.48
N VAL A 52 -10.46 -0.84 16.60
CA VAL A 52 -11.21 -1.25 17.79
C VAL A 52 -10.34 -1.34 19.06
N ARG A 53 -9.01 -1.39 18.92
CA ARG A 53 -8.05 -1.40 20.04
C ARG A 53 -7.73 0.01 20.56
N TYR A 54 -8.13 1.07 19.87
CA TYR A 54 -7.98 2.46 20.34
C TYR A 54 -9.25 2.92 21.06
N ALA A 55 -9.18 3.04 22.39
CA ALA A 55 -10.35 3.27 23.26
C ALA A 55 -11.20 4.50 22.88
N ASP A 56 -10.56 5.59 22.47
CA ASP A 56 -11.22 6.87 22.18
C ASP A 56 -11.38 7.14 20.67
N LEU A 57 -11.12 6.14 19.83
CA LEU A 57 -11.24 6.29 18.38
C LEU A 57 -12.65 5.92 17.90
N HIS A 58 -13.26 6.83 17.15
CA HIS A 58 -14.51 6.58 16.44
C HIS A 58 -14.30 6.82 14.94
N GLY A 59 -14.44 5.77 14.14
CA GLY A 59 -14.22 5.82 12.69
C GLY A 59 -12.75 5.66 12.30
N MET A 60 -12.28 6.49 11.36
CA MET A 60 -10.90 6.47 10.85
C MET A 60 -9.96 7.23 11.80
N ARG A 61 -8.70 6.79 11.87
CA ARG A 61 -7.62 7.33 12.71
C ARG A 61 -7.32 8.80 12.44
N HIS A 62 -7.57 9.27 11.22
CA HIS A 62 -7.33 10.66 10.86
C HIS A 62 -8.47 11.21 10.01
N ARG A 63 -8.84 12.47 10.26
CA ARG A 63 -9.93 13.16 9.53
C ARG A 63 -9.65 13.36 8.03
N ASP A 64 -8.37 13.35 7.65
CA ASP A 64 -7.94 13.52 6.26
C ASP A 64 -7.81 12.17 5.52
N HIS A 65 -8.11 11.05 6.17
CA HIS A 65 -8.25 9.77 5.48
C HIS A 65 -9.52 9.78 4.65
N ARG A 66 -9.41 9.29 3.41
CA ARG A 66 -10.52 9.05 2.48
C ARG A 66 -11.09 7.66 2.65
N PHE A 67 -10.28 6.73 3.15
CA PHE A 67 -10.65 5.37 3.51
C PHE A 67 -9.62 4.82 4.49
N GLU A 68 -9.96 3.74 5.18
CA GLU A 68 -8.99 2.85 5.82
C GLU A 68 -9.39 1.42 5.48
N TRP A 69 -8.46 0.65 4.95
CA TRP A 69 -8.76 -0.70 4.49
C TRP A 69 -8.56 -1.74 5.58
N SER A 70 -9.43 -2.75 5.56
CA SER A 70 -9.20 -4.04 6.19
C SER A 70 -8.05 -4.79 5.50
N ARG A 71 -7.58 -5.87 6.13
CA ARG A 71 -6.54 -6.75 5.57
C ARG A 71 -6.96 -7.37 4.24
N PRO A 72 -8.21 -7.87 4.06
CA PRO A 72 -8.65 -8.38 2.77
C PRO A 72 -8.70 -7.31 1.67
N GLU A 73 -9.17 -6.10 1.98
CA GLU A 73 -9.25 -5.01 0.99
C GLU A 73 -7.86 -4.59 0.50
N PHE A 74 -6.91 -4.38 1.43
CA PHE A 74 -5.53 -4.03 1.09
C PHE A 74 -4.85 -5.13 0.26
N ARG A 75 -5.06 -6.41 0.63
CA ARG A 75 -4.53 -7.56 -0.13
C ARG A 75 -5.14 -7.67 -1.53
N SER A 76 -6.44 -7.43 -1.66
CA SER A 76 -7.15 -7.45 -2.95
C SER A 76 -6.66 -6.36 -3.90
N TRP A 77 -6.50 -5.14 -3.38
CA TRP A 77 -5.92 -4.03 -4.13
C TRP A 77 -4.49 -4.35 -4.59
N ALA A 78 -3.63 -4.79 -3.66
CA ALA A 78 -2.25 -5.13 -3.97
C ALA A 78 -2.12 -6.28 -5.00
N ALA A 79 -2.98 -7.30 -4.92
CA ALA A 79 -3.02 -8.38 -5.92
C ALA A 79 -3.38 -7.84 -7.31
N THR A 80 -4.37 -6.94 -7.40
CA THR A 80 -4.75 -6.31 -8.67
C THR A 80 -3.60 -5.49 -9.26
N VAL A 81 -2.89 -4.71 -8.42
CA VAL A 81 -1.70 -3.96 -8.84
C VAL A 81 -0.62 -4.91 -9.39
N CYS A 82 -0.39 -6.03 -8.73
CA CYS A 82 0.56 -7.05 -9.18
C CYS A 82 0.20 -7.59 -10.58
N ASP A 83 -1.05 -8.00 -10.77
CA ASP A 83 -1.54 -8.57 -12.02
C ASP A 83 -1.46 -7.58 -13.19
N VAL A 84 -1.80 -6.30 -12.94
CA VAL A 84 -1.81 -5.25 -13.98
C VAL A 84 -0.41 -4.77 -14.33
N HIS A 85 0.49 -4.66 -13.34
CA HIS A 85 1.78 -3.97 -13.52
C HIS A 85 3.01 -4.89 -13.53
N GLY A 86 2.84 -6.19 -13.30
CA GLY A 86 3.93 -7.17 -13.33
C GLY A 86 4.82 -7.07 -12.09
N TYR A 87 4.21 -7.06 -10.92
CA TYR A 87 4.88 -7.14 -9.61
C TYR A 87 4.46 -8.42 -8.89
N SER A 88 5.28 -8.88 -7.95
CA SER A 88 4.87 -9.77 -6.87
C SER A 88 4.75 -8.95 -5.58
N VAL A 89 4.03 -9.46 -4.58
CA VAL A 89 3.85 -8.76 -3.30
C VAL A 89 4.10 -9.70 -2.13
N ASP A 90 4.79 -9.18 -1.12
CA ASP A 90 4.95 -9.78 0.19
C ASP A 90 4.36 -8.85 1.26
N PHE A 91 3.56 -9.40 2.17
CA PHE A 91 2.86 -8.61 3.19
C PHE A 91 3.57 -8.72 4.53
N ARG A 92 3.84 -7.57 5.15
CA ARG A 92 4.53 -7.47 6.44
C ARG A 92 3.68 -6.70 7.45
N PRO A 93 3.68 -7.12 8.72
CA PRO A 93 3.11 -6.31 9.79
C PRO A 93 4.05 -5.16 10.17
N VAL A 94 3.48 -4.05 10.66
CA VAL A 94 4.20 -3.02 11.40
C VAL A 94 3.46 -2.72 12.70
N GLY A 95 4.18 -2.88 13.82
CA GLY A 95 3.63 -2.80 15.17
C GLY A 95 3.35 -4.19 15.77
N ASP A 96 2.78 -4.20 16.97
CA ASP A 96 2.43 -5.43 17.68
C ASP A 96 1.33 -6.18 16.95
N ASP A 97 1.51 -7.49 16.80
CA ASP A 97 0.54 -8.34 16.14
C ASP A 97 -0.55 -8.78 17.13
N ASP A 98 -1.78 -8.32 16.90
CA ASP A 98 -2.96 -8.77 17.63
C ASP A 98 -3.52 -10.04 16.96
N PRO A 99 -3.79 -11.12 17.73
CA PRO A 99 -4.23 -12.38 17.15
C PRO A 99 -5.59 -12.32 16.45
N GLU A 100 -6.44 -11.34 16.78
CA GLU A 100 -7.76 -11.18 16.17
C GLU A 100 -7.69 -10.22 14.98
N VAL A 101 -7.11 -9.04 15.20
CA VAL A 101 -7.19 -7.92 14.24
C VAL A 101 -5.89 -7.64 13.48
N GLY A 102 -4.80 -8.35 13.80
CA GLY A 102 -3.48 -8.18 13.20
C GLY A 102 -2.73 -6.98 13.75
N SER A 103 -1.76 -6.48 13.00
CA SER A 103 -0.96 -5.31 13.41
C SER A 103 -1.64 -3.96 13.09
N PRO A 104 -1.30 -2.87 13.79
CA PRO A 104 -1.93 -1.56 13.56
C PRO A 104 -1.65 -0.99 12.18
N THR A 105 -0.49 -1.26 11.58
CA THR A 105 -0.16 -0.82 10.23
C THR A 105 0.10 -2.02 9.34
N GLN A 106 -0.42 -1.95 8.12
CA GLN A 106 -0.22 -2.95 7.08
C GLN A 106 0.91 -2.49 6.17
N MET A 107 1.75 -3.43 5.72
CA MET A 107 2.77 -3.16 4.72
C MET A 107 2.67 -4.17 3.57
N ALA A 108 2.77 -3.67 2.35
CA ALA A 108 2.99 -4.45 1.15
C ALA A 108 4.34 -4.06 0.53
N VAL A 109 5.20 -5.06 0.34
CA VAL A 109 6.48 -4.93 -0.35
C VAL A 109 6.31 -5.55 -1.73
N PHE A 110 6.19 -4.68 -2.73
CA PHE A 110 6.09 -5.09 -4.12
C PHE A 110 7.49 -5.24 -4.72
N THR A 111 7.72 -6.34 -5.45
CA THR A 111 8.96 -6.59 -6.19
C THR A 111 8.64 -6.77 -7.67
N ARG A 112 9.36 -6.07 -8.55
CA ARG A 112 9.11 -6.14 -9.99
C ARG A 112 9.46 -7.54 -10.52
N VAL A 113 8.51 -8.20 -11.17
CA VAL A 113 8.74 -9.53 -11.75
C VAL A 113 9.70 -9.41 -12.94
N GLY A 114 10.73 -10.27 -12.95
CA GLY A 114 11.78 -10.25 -13.97
C GLY A 114 12.79 -9.10 -13.79
N GLY A 115 12.84 -8.49 -12.61
CA GLY A 115 13.71 -7.36 -12.30
C GLY A 115 14.44 -7.49 -10.97
N ALA A 116 15.17 -8.58 -10.75
CA ALA A 116 16.32 -8.61 -9.84
C ALA A 116 17.28 -9.70 -10.35
N ASP A 117 18.52 -9.28 -10.66
CA ASP A 117 19.67 -10.03 -11.20
C ASP A 117 19.55 -10.55 -12.66
N ALA A 118 19.69 -9.62 -13.61
CA ALA A 118 20.32 -9.84 -14.92
C ALA A 118 21.36 -8.75 -15.17
#